data_AF-A0A1M3CVX7-F1
#
_entry.id   AF-A0A1M3CVX7-F1
#
_cell.length_a   1.000
_cell.length_b   1.000
_cell.length_c   1.000
_cell.angle_alpha   90.00
_cell.angle_beta   90.00
_cell.angle_gamma   90.00
#
_symmetry.space_group_name_H-M   'P 1'
#
loop_
_entity.id
_entity.type
_entity.pdbx_description
1 polymer ?
#
loop_
_entity_poly.entity_id
_entity_poly.type
_entity_poly.pdbx_seq_one_letter_code
_entity_poly.pdbx_strand_id
1 'polypeptide(L)'
;MKAFDLLYRFFLRFRYPVSLPEDVANALGAELSCYLTFDEFVNRLKCPHFRPQKLKKYMPRKQAEEAFNSALKIDRFGQKSLFSYYFNEGWVEFVLQFDDQARLRRIYLQHKYIEDDIGLEIPLNV
;
A
#
# COMPACT_ATOMS: atom_id res chain seq x y z
N MET A 1 -24.81 13.69 3.58
CA MET A 1 -23.82 12.68 3.18
C MET A 1 -22.73 12.36 4.23
N LYS A 2 -22.69 12.98 5.43
CA LYS A 2 -21.66 12.67 6.46
C LYS A 2 -22.03 11.55 7.43
N ALA A 3 -23.32 11.39 7.75
CA ALA A 3 -23.79 10.39 8.72
C ALA A 3 -23.71 8.95 8.17
N PHE A 4 -24.01 8.76 6.87
CA PHE A 4 -23.89 7.47 6.21
C PHE A 4 -22.44 7.00 6.10
N ASP A 5 -21.48 7.90 5.86
CA ASP A 5 -20.04 7.58 5.87
C ASP A 5 -19.55 7.14 7.25
N LEU A 6 -20.03 7.77 8.33
CA LEU A 6 -19.66 7.39 9.70
C LEU A 6 -20.21 6.01 10.09
N LEU A 7 -21.48 5.75 9.76
CA LEU A 7 -22.10 4.45 9.99
C LEU A 7 -21.42 3.36 9.13
N TYR A 8 -21.11 3.66 7.87
CA TYR A 8 -20.42 2.72 7.00
C TYR A 8 -19.00 2.41 7.47
N ARG A 9 -18.24 3.42 7.92
CA ARG A 9 -16.93 3.21 8.54
C ARG A 9 -16.99 2.31 9.77
N PHE A 10 -18.07 2.40 10.54
CA PHE A 10 -18.30 1.48 11.65
C PHE A 10 -18.53 0.05 11.17
N PHE A 11 -19.31 -0.16 10.10
CA PHE A 11 -19.49 -1.48 9.48
C PHE A 11 -18.22 -2.02 8.80
N LEU A 12 -17.39 -1.16 8.20
CA LEU A 12 -16.11 -1.54 7.61
C LEU A 12 -15.15 -2.13 8.64
N ARG A 13 -15.19 -1.66 9.91
CA ARG A 13 -14.38 -2.21 10.99
C ARG A 13 -14.75 -3.65 11.36
N PHE A 14 -15.99 -4.08 11.11
CA PHE A 14 -16.35 -5.50 11.24
C PHE A 14 -15.74 -6.35 10.12
N ARG A 15 -15.62 -5.81 8.91
CA ARG A 15 -15.02 -6.50 7.77
C ARG A 15 -13.49 -6.46 7.81
N TYR A 16 -12.90 -5.37 8.28
CA TYR A 16 -11.48 -5.11 8.29
C TYR A 16 -11.08 -4.56 9.67
N PRO A 17 -10.88 -5.45 10.66
CA PRO A 17 -10.66 -5.03 12.04
C PRO A 17 -9.33 -4.29 12.23
N VAL A 18 -8.32 -4.59 11.42
CA VAL A 18 -6.95 -4.09 11.58
C VAL A 18 -6.62 -2.98 10.59
N SER A 19 -6.41 -3.32 9.31
CA SER A 19 -6.08 -2.35 8.25
C SER A 19 -7.24 -2.15 7.29
N LEU A 20 -7.47 -0.90 6.87
CA LEU A 20 -8.46 -0.57 5.85
C LEU A 20 -7.80 -0.43 4.47
N PRO A 21 -8.52 -0.71 3.37
CA PRO A 21 -8.02 -0.38 2.02
C PRO A 21 -7.66 1.10 1.88
N GLU A 22 -8.36 1.96 2.61
CA GLU A 22 -8.10 3.40 2.73
C GLU A 22 -6.71 3.72 3.30
N ASP A 23 -6.20 2.93 4.24
CA ASP A 23 -4.89 3.16 4.84
C ASP A 23 -3.77 3.00 3.79
N VAL A 24 -3.93 1.98 2.94
CA VAL A 24 -3.04 1.72 1.80
C VAL A 24 -3.24 2.77 0.70
N ALA A 25 -4.49 3.12 0.40
CA ALA A 25 -4.82 4.17 -0.57
C ALA A 25 -4.15 5.50 -0.20
N ASN A 26 -4.26 5.87 1.07
CA ASN A 26 -3.65 7.07 1.62
C ASN A 26 -2.13 7.02 1.57
N ALA A 27 -1.51 5.86 1.78
CA ALA A 27 -0.06 5.70 1.67
C ALA A 27 0.43 5.88 0.23
N LEU A 28 -0.27 5.28 -0.73
CA LEU A 28 0.06 5.35 -2.15
C LEU A 28 -0.34 6.70 -2.78
N GLY A 29 -1.21 7.46 -2.13
CA GLY A 29 -1.83 8.65 -2.73
C GLY A 29 -2.78 8.26 -3.87
N ALA A 30 -3.53 7.18 -3.69
CA ALA A 30 -4.49 6.70 -4.66
C ALA A 30 -5.91 7.04 -4.23
N GLU A 31 -6.75 7.45 -5.19
CA GLU A 31 -8.18 7.60 -4.98
C GLU A 31 -8.86 6.23 -5.05
N LEU A 32 -8.73 5.44 -3.98
CA LEU A 32 -9.46 4.20 -3.82
C LEU A 32 -10.74 4.48 -3.04
N SER A 33 -11.86 3.98 -3.57
CA SER A 33 -13.15 4.08 -2.90
C SER A 33 -13.14 3.23 -1.63
N CYS A 34 -13.67 3.76 -0.53
CA CYS A 34 -13.85 3.04 0.74
C CYS A 34 -14.81 1.85 0.62
N TYR A 35 -15.56 1.77 -0.48
CA TYR A 35 -16.56 0.73 -0.73
C TYR A 35 -16.00 -0.50 -1.46
N LEU A 36 -14.70 -0.53 -1.77
CA LEU A 36 -14.10 -1.65 -2.50
C LEU A 36 -14.02 -2.92 -1.64
N THR A 37 -14.39 -4.03 -2.23
CA THR A 37 -14.03 -5.35 -1.72
C THR A 37 -12.52 -5.55 -1.78
N PHE A 38 -11.99 -6.50 -1.00
CA PHE A 38 -10.57 -6.81 -0.98
C PHE A 38 -10.04 -7.19 -2.38
N ASP A 39 -10.79 -8.00 -3.11
CA ASP A 39 -10.41 -8.44 -4.46
C ASP A 39 -10.38 -7.26 -5.45
N GLU A 40 -11.37 -6.38 -5.41
CA GLU A 40 -11.37 -5.16 -6.23
C GLU A 40 -10.21 -4.23 -5.88
N PHE A 41 -9.91 -4.10 -4.59
CA PHE A 41 -8.76 -3.35 -4.09
C PHE A 41 -7.45 -3.90 -4.64
N VAL A 42 -7.20 -5.20 -4.49
CA VAL A 42 -5.99 -5.84 -5.02
C VAL A 42 -5.93 -5.76 -6.55
N ASN A 43 -7.05 -6.00 -7.25
CA ASN A 43 -7.11 -5.88 -8.71
C ASN A 43 -6.80 -4.47 -9.20
N ARG A 44 -7.20 -3.43 -8.46
CA ARG A 44 -6.80 -2.05 -8.76
C ARG A 44 -5.31 -1.83 -8.59
N LEU A 45 -4.71 -2.36 -7.52
CA LEU A 45 -3.25 -2.27 -7.32
C LEU A 45 -2.48 -3.07 -8.38
N LYS A 46 -3.07 -4.16 -8.89
CA LYS A 46 -2.53 -4.98 -9.97
C LYS A 46 -2.61 -4.32 -11.35
N CYS A 47 -3.38 -3.24 -11.50
CA CYS A 47 -3.55 -2.59 -12.79
C CYS A 47 -2.22 -1.97 -13.27
N PRO A 48 -1.74 -2.28 -14.49
CA PRO A 48 -0.48 -1.73 -15.02
C PRO A 48 -0.45 -0.19 -15.13
N HIS A 49 -1.63 0.43 -15.19
CA HIS A 49 -1.81 1.87 -15.24
C HIS A 49 -1.90 2.53 -13.86
N PHE A 50 -1.97 1.72 -12.78
CA PHE A 50 -1.95 2.24 -11.43
C PHE A 50 -0.58 2.86 -11.13
N ARG A 51 -0.58 4.14 -10.76
CA ARG A 51 0.61 4.90 -10.37
C ARG A 51 0.34 5.60 -9.05
N PRO A 52 1.15 5.34 -8.00
CA PRO A 52 1.01 6.08 -6.76
C PRO A 52 1.36 7.56 -6.99
N GLN A 53 0.60 8.47 -6.37
CA GLN A 53 0.83 9.91 -6.50
C GLN A 53 1.80 10.44 -5.44
N LYS A 54 1.80 9.82 -4.25
CA LYS A 54 2.69 10.22 -3.13
C LYS A 54 4.10 9.67 -3.26
N LEU A 55 4.28 8.61 -4.05
CA LEU A 55 5.57 7.94 -4.21
C LEU A 55 6.11 8.21 -5.61
N LYS A 56 7.35 8.68 -5.66
CA LYS A 56 8.05 9.01 -6.91
C LYS A 56 9.40 8.33 -6.95
N LYS A 57 9.84 7.98 -8.15
CA LYS A 57 11.18 7.49 -8.37
C LYS A 57 12.17 8.57 -7.90
N TYR A 58 13.27 8.12 -7.32
CA TYR A 58 14.31 8.95 -6.73
C TYR A 58 13.92 9.75 -5.48
N MET A 59 12.70 9.60 -4.95
CA MET A 59 12.34 10.31 -3.73
C MET A 59 13.23 9.85 -2.55
N PRO A 60 13.64 10.74 -1.64
CA PRO A 60 14.43 10.37 -0.48
C PRO A 60 13.73 9.33 0.39
N ARG A 61 14.50 8.36 0.92
CA ARG A 61 13.98 7.27 1.76
C ARG A 61 13.04 7.77 2.84
N LYS A 62 13.46 8.78 3.61
CA LYS A 62 12.65 9.33 4.71
C LYS A 62 11.25 9.73 4.25
N GLN A 63 11.14 10.44 3.12
CA GLN A 63 9.84 10.86 2.56
C GLN A 63 9.02 9.67 2.05
N ALA A 64 9.69 8.67 1.44
CA ALA A 64 9.02 7.46 0.96
C ALA A 64 8.43 6.64 2.12
N GLU A 65 9.20 6.46 3.20
CA GLU A 65 8.76 5.71 4.37
C GLU A 65 7.65 6.43 5.13
N GLU A 66 7.70 7.77 5.22
CA GLU A 66 6.66 8.58 5.86
C GLU A 66 5.28 8.39 5.22
N ALA A 67 5.22 8.06 3.93
CA ALA A 67 3.97 7.75 3.25
C ALA A 67 3.27 6.52 3.86
N PHE A 68 4.02 5.57 4.42
CA PHE A 68 3.52 4.32 4.98
C PHE A 68 3.48 4.31 6.51
N ASN A 69 3.46 5.48 7.17
CA ASN A 69 3.36 5.57 8.63
C ASN A 69 2.09 4.93 9.22
N SER A 70 1.08 4.64 8.39
CA SER A 70 -0.14 3.92 8.77
C SER A 70 0.02 2.39 8.77
N ALA A 71 1.15 1.86 8.31
CA ALA A 71 1.39 0.42 8.28
C ALA A 71 1.45 -0.16 9.69
N LEU A 72 0.94 -1.39 9.84
CA LEU A 72 0.94 -2.09 11.12
C LEU A 72 2.35 -2.48 11.55
N LYS A 73 3.18 -2.86 10.58
CA LYS A 73 4.58 -3.24 10.79
C LYS A 73 5.46 -2.53 9.77
N ILE A 74 6.62 -2.05 10.25
CA ILE A 74 7.62 -1.38 9.45
C ILE A 74 8.98 -1.99 9.79
N ASP A 75 9.57 -2.71 8.84
CA ASP A 75 10.90 -3.29 8.97
C ASP A 75 11.87 -2.64 7.96
N ARG A 76 13.13 -2.45 8.36
CA ARG A 76 14.17 -1.83 7.53
C ARG A 76 15.35 -2.76 7.38
N PHE A 77 15.74 -3.03 6.14
CA PHE A 77 16.81 -3.98 5.78
C PHE A 77 17.76 -3.38 4.76
N GLY A 78 18.85 -2.74 5.19
CA GLY A 78 19.82 -2.13 4.28
C GLY A 78 19.13 -1.17 3.29
N GLN A 79 19.16 -1.53 2.00
CA GLN A 79 18.53 -0.81 0.89
C GLN A 79 17.03 -1.10 0.70
N LYS A 80 16.38 -1.80 1.62
CA LYS A 80 14.95 -2.13 1.56
C LYS A 80 14.22 -1.66 2.80
N SER A 81 12.94 -1.36 2.63
CA SER A 81 11.98 -1.20 3.73
C SER A 81 10.72 -1.98 3.40
N LEU A 82 10.18 -2.68 4.38
CA LEU A 82 8.98 -3.51 4.28
C LEU A 82 7.89 -2.89 5.15
N PHE A 83 6.70 -2.73 4.56
CA PHE A 83 5.51 -2.19 5.22
C PHE A 83 4.39 -3.20 5.12
N SER A 84 3.86 -3.66 6.24
CA SER A 84 2.86 -4.72 6.28
C SER A 84 1.52 -4.20 6.81
N TYR A 85 0.46 -4.48 6.06
CA TYR A 85 -0.93 -4.25 6.41
C TYR A 85 -1.64 -5.60 6.55
N TYR A 86 -2.52 -5.73 7.53
CA TYR A 86 -3.22 -6.98 7.78
C TYR A 86 -4.71 -6.87 7.45
N PHE A 87 -5.15 -7.72 6.53
CA PHE A 87 -6.55 -7.91 6.15
C PHE A 87 -7.00 -9.33 6.53
N ASN A 88 -8.30 -9.60 6.53
CA ASN A 88 -8.81 -10.95 6.79
C ASN A 88 -8.32 -11.96 5.75
N GLU A 89 -8.09 -11.47 4.52
CA GLU A 89 -7.57 -12.23 3.40
C GLU A 89 -6.06 -12.48 3.52
N GLY A 90 -5.34 -11.78 4.41
CA GLY A 90 -3.92 -11.99 4.69
C GLY A 90 -3.10 -10.71 4.72
N TRP A 91 -1.78 -10.87 4.73
CA TRP A 91 -0.82 -9.78 4.71
C TRP A 91 -0.72 -9.17 3.31
N VAL A 92 -0.92 -7.85 3.25
CA VAL A 92 -0.59 -7.01 2.09
C VAL A 92 0.67 -6.24 2.44
N GLU A 93 1.72 -6.49 1.68
CA GLU A 93 3.05 -6.02 1.97
C GLU A 93 3.60 -5.15 0.85
N PHE A 94 4.25 -4.05 1.22
CA PHE A 94 4.93 -3.17 0.28
C PHE A 94 6.43 -3.17 0.58
N VAL A 95 7.23 -3.57 -0.41
CA VAL A 95 8.69 -3.52 -0.34
C VAL A 95 9.18 -2.32 -1.14
N LEU A 96 9.69 -1.33 -0.44
CA LEU A 96 10.39 -0.20 -1.06
C LEU A 96 11.86 -0.56 -1.22
N GLN A 97 12.38 -0.46 -2.45
CA GLN A 97 13.79 -0.65 -2.75
C GLN A 97 14.45 0.70 -3.04
N PHE A 98 15.60 0.94 -2.42
CA PHE A 98 16.37 2.17 -2.50
C PHE A 98 17.73 1.91 -3.17
N ASP A 99 18.36 2.95 -3.71
CA ASP A 99 19.75 2.90 -4.16
C ASP A 99 20.74 3.18 -3.02
N ASP A 100 22.04 3.16 -3.34
CA ASP A 100 23.14 3.50 -2.40
C ASP A 100 23.05 4.92 -1.82
N GLN A 101 22.29 5.80 -2.49
CA GLN A 101 22.04 7.18 -2.04
C GLN A 101 20.72 7.30 -1.26
N ALA A 102 20.14 6.16 -0.85
CA ALA A 102 18.86 6.08 -0.13
C ALA A 102 17.70 6.76 -0.88
N ARG A 103 17.66 6.63 -2.21
CA ARG A 103 16.57 7.14 -3.05
C ARG A 103 15.72 6.00 -3.59
N LEU A 104 14.40 6.17 -3.55
CA LEU A 104 13.44 5.15 -3.96
C LEU A 104 13.63 4.78 -5.43
N ARG A 105 13.73 3.49 -5.74
CA ARG A 105 13.88 2.99 -7.11
C ARG A 105 12.67 2.21 -7.57
N ARG A 106 12.15 1.34 -6.70
CA ARG A 106 11.08 0.39 -7.03
C ARG A 106 10.19 0.14 -5.81
N ILE A 107 8.96 -0.25 -6.08
CA ILE A 107 8.00 -0.72 -5.08
C ILE A 107 7.48 -2.06 -5.54
N TYR A 108 7.46 -3.04 -4.65
CA TYR A 108 6.84 -4.33 -4.89
C TYR A 108 5.66 -4.51 -3.95
N LEU A 109 4.54 -4.98 -4.50
CA LEU A 109 3.38 -5.45 -3.77
C LEU A 109 3.51 -6.96 -3.59
N GLN A 110 3.48 -7.41 -2.34
CA GLN A 110 3.47 -8.81 -1.96
C GLN A 110 2.14 -9.14 -1.30
N HIS A 111 1.56 -10.27 -1.72
CA HIS A 111 0.34 -10.84 -1.17
C HIS A 111 0.29 -12.31 -1.58
N LYS A 112 -0.36 -13.17 -0.78
CA LYS A 112 -0.48 -14.61 -1.08
C LYS A 112 -1.20 -14.97 -2.40
N TYR A 113 -1.82 -13.99 -3.05
CA TYR A 113 -2.51 -14.12 -4.36
C TYR A 113 -1.70 -13.50 -5.51
N ILE A 114 -0.42 -13.22 -5.27
CA ILE A 114 0.54 -12.79 -6.28
C ILE A 114 1.52 -13.97 -6.40
N GLU A 115 1.55 -14.60 -7.58
CA GLU A 115 2.32 -15.82 -7.83
C GLU A 115 3.83 -15.57 -7.96
N ASP A 116 4.24 -14.31 -8.18
CA ASP A 116 5.65 -13.93 -8.29
C ASP A 116 6.30 -13.86 -6.90
N ASP A 117 7.38 -14.62 -6.69
CA ASP A 117 8.17 -14.67 -5.45
C ASP A 117 8.72 -13.28 -5.05
N ILE A 118 9.02 -12.42 -6.04
CA ILE A 118 9.52 -11.06 -5.80
C ILE A 118 8.36 -10.11 -5.48
N GLY A 119 7.14 -10.48 -5.86
CA GLY A 119 5.94 -9.66 -5.80
C GLY A 119 5.71 -8.85 -7.08
N LEU A 120 4.56 -8.20 -7.16
CA LEU A 120 4.20 -7.38 -8.31
C LEU A 120 4.86 -6.00 -8.21
N GLU A 121 5.67 -5.62 -9.21
CA GLU A 121 6.21 -4.26 -9.26
C GLU A 121 5.09 -3.23 -9.50
N ILE A 122 4.92 -2.31 -8.55
CA ILE A 122 4.05 -1.15 -8.73
C ILE A 122 4.88 -0.06 -9.40
N PRO A 123 4.48 0.38 -10.60
CA PRO A 123 5.36 1.19 -11.38
C PRO A 123 5.25 2.66 -10.92
N LEU A 124 6.39 3.33 -10.76
CA LEU A 124 6.48 4.68 -10.17
C LEU A 124 6.39 5.79 -11.23
N ASN A 125 5.94 6.98 -10.82
CA ASN A 125 6.14 8.20 -11.58
C ASN A 125 7.59 8.67 -11.43
N VAL A 126 8.12 9.36 -12.45
CA VAL A 126 9.44 10.00 -12.41
C VAL A 126 9.37 11.31 -11.64
#